data_AF-A0A7J6HPM7-F1
#
_entry.id   AF-A0A7J6HPM7-F1
#
_cell.length_a   1.000
_cell.length_b   1.000
_cell.length_c   1.000
_cell.angle_alpha   90.00
_cell.angle_beta   90.00
_cell.angle_gamma   90.00
#
_symmetry.space_group_name_H-M   'P 1'
#
loop_
_entity.id
_entity.type
_entity.pdbx_description
1 polymer ?
#
loop_
_entity_poly.entity_id
_entity_poly.type
_entity_poly.pdbx_seq_one_letter_code
_entity_poly.pdbx_strand_id
1 'polypeptide(L)'
;MAKFNVIQKKKRAQTAERKRAIHGDPSSRKLKVKPQNQSVSGKRKRKLLKKWRRDQKEAAEKGLLTMQDVEMAAADGEESSKSGDKSKNNKKSGKAASEAPQASADAMVE
;
A
#
# COMPACT_ATOMS: atom_id res chain seq x y z
N MET A 1 26.60 -23.62 20.45
CA MET A 1 25.97 -22.71 19.46
C MET A 1 25.52 -23.39 18.15
N ALA A 2 26.20 -24.43 17.66
CA ALA A 2 25.89 -25.07 16.37
C ALA A 2 24.47 -25.70 16.27
N LYS A 3 24.02 -26.41 17.32
CA LYS A 3 22.74 -27.15 17.31
C LYS A 3 21.51 -26.24 17.16
N PHE A 4 21.49 -25.09 17.85
CA PHE A 4 20.40 -24.12 17.75
C PHE A 4 20.31 -23.50 16.34
N ASN A 5 21.45 -23.15 15.75
CA ASN A 5 21.51 -22.59 14.40
C ASN A 5 21.01 -23.59 13.34
N VAL A 6 21.33 -24.88 13.50
CA VAL A 6 20.81 -25.95 12.64
C VAL A 6 19.29 -26.05 12.75
N ILE A 7 18.74 -26.01 13.97
CA ILE A 7 17.29 -26.05 14.21
C ILE A 7 16.61 -24.81 13.59
N GLN A 8 17.18 -23.62 13.79
CA GLN A 8 16.65 -22.38 13.22
C GLN A 8 16.67 -22.36 11.69
N LYS A 9 17.75 -22.86 11.06
CA LYS A 9 17.82 -23.01 9.60
C LYS A 9 16.72 -23.94 9.08
N LYS A 10 16.50 -25.09 9.74
CA LYS A 10 15.41 -26.02 9.38
C LYS A 10 14.04 -25.36 9.51
N LYS A 11 13.79 -24.64 10.62
CA LYS A 11 12.53 -23.89 10.81
C LYS A 11 12.31 -22.85 9.70
N ARG A 12 13.33 -22.06 9.36
CA ARG A 12 13.25 -21.06 8.27
C ARG A 12 12.92 -21.70 6.91
N ALA A 13 13.52 -22.85 6.61
CA ALA A 13 13.23 -23.60 5.39
C ALA A 13 11.77 -24.08 5.33
N GLN A 14 11.29 -24.72 6.41
CA GLN A 14 9.90 -25.17 6.50
C GLN A 14 8.90 -24.01 6.37
N THR A 15 9.17 -22.87 7.00
CA THR A 15 8.32 -21.68 6.85
C THR A 15 8.32 -21.18 5.41
N ALA A 16 9.46 -21.19 4.72
CA ALA A 16 9.54 -20.76 3.32
C ALA A 16 8.76 -21.71 2.38
N GLU A 17 8.82 -23.01 2.62
CA GLU A 17 8.06 -24.01 1.87
C GLU A 17 6.56 -23.86 2.08
N ARG A 18 6.10 -23.67 3.32
CA ARG A 18 4.69 -23.38 3.61
C ARG A 18 4.20 -22.12 2.89
N LYS A 19 5.01 -21.05 2.89
CA LYS A 19 4.69 -19.82 2.15
C LYS A 19 4.60 -20.06 0.64
N ARG A 20 5.47 -20.91 0.07
CA ARG A 20 5.41 -21.31 -1.35
C ARG A 20 4.19 -22.16 -1.67
N ALA A 21 3.77 -23.03 -0.77
CA ALA A 21 2.57 -23.86 -0.95
C ALA A 21 1.28 -23.02 -0.93
N ILE A 22 1.19 -22.03 -0.02
CA ILE A 22 -0.02 -21.22 0.16
C ILE A 22 -0.09 -20.06 -0.85
N HIS A 23 1.04 -19.38 -1.11
CA HIS A 23 1.07 -18.13 -1.90
C HIS A 23 1.90 -18.22 -3.19
N GLY A 24 2.54 -19.35 -3.44
CA GLY A 24 3.32 -19.55 -4.66
C GLY A 24 2.42 -19.71 -5.88
N ASP A 25 3.02 -19.50 -7.04
CA ASP A 25 2.37 -19.81 -8.31
C ASP A 25 2.07 -21.33 -8.40
N PRO A 26 0.86 -21.76 -8.82
CA PRO A 26 0.52 -23.18 -8.94
C PRO A 26 1.47 -23.99 -9.80
N SER A 27 2.03 -23.38 -10.85
CA SER A 27 2.91 -24.05 -11.81
C SER A 27 4.38 -24.09 -11.34
N SER A 28 4.90 -22.97 -10.85
CA SER A 28 6.33 -22.84 -10.50
C SER A 28 6.63 -22.99 -9.01
N ARG A 29 5.60 -22.95 -8.15
CA ARG A 29 5.69 -22.91 -6.67
C ARG A 29 6.57 -21.77 -6.13
N LYS A 30 6.92 -20.78 -6.94
CA LYS A 30 7.71 -19.61 -6.54
C LYS A 30 6.77 -18.50 -6.07
N LEU A 31 7.20 -17.74 -5.04
CA LEU A 31 6.49 -16.53 -4.66
C LEU A 31 6.74 -15.45 -5.72
N LYS A 32 5.69 -14.72 -6.10
CA LYS A 32 5.82 -13.56 -6.99
C LYS A 32 6.51 -12.41 -6.23
N VAL A 33 7.59 -11.88 -6.80
CA VAL A 33 8.26 -10.69 -6.27
C VAL A 33 7.49 -9.47 -6.76
N LYS A 34 6.78 -8.79 -5.85
CA LYS A 34 6.15 -7.51 -6.16
C LYS A 34 7.22 -6.42 -6.19
N PRO A 35 7.39 -5.66 -7.28
CA PRO A 35 8.27 -4.51 -7.26
C PRO A 35 7.75 -3.53 -6.21
N GLN A 36 8.66 -2.97 -5.41
CA GLN A 36 8.24 -1.95 -4.46
C GLN A 36 7.81 -0.69 -5.19
N ASN A 37 6.72 -0.08 -4.72
CA ASN A 37 6.26 1.20 -5.22
C ASN A 37 7.27 2.26 -4.79
N GLN A 38 8.26 2.53 -5.65
CA GLN A 38 9.26 3.54 -5.38
C GLN A 38 8.60 4.92 -5.43
N SER A 39 8.64 5.65 -4.33
CA SER A 39 8.13 7.01 -4.30
C SER A 39 9.03 7.92 -5.14
N VAL A 40 8.43 8.68 -6.05
CA VAL A 40 9.15 9.64 -6.89
C VAL A 40 9.60 10.81 -6.00
N SER A 41 10.92 11.04 -5.91
CA SER A 41 11.48 12.20 -5.19
C SER A 41 10.87 13.53 -5.68
N GLY A 42 10.71 14.50 -4.79
CA GLY A 42 10.19 15.84 -5.13
C GLY A 42 10.95 16.52 -6.28
N LYS A 43 12.27 16.34 -6.35
CA LYS A 43 13.09 16.83 -7.47
C LYS A 43 12.69 16.18 -8.79
N ARG A 44 12.42 14.88 -8.79
CA ARG A 44 11.99 14.12 -9.98
C ARG A 44 10.56 14.49 -10.37
N LYS A 45 9.64 14.67 -9.42
CA LYS A 45 8.30 15.22 -9.67
C LYS A 45 8.37 16.59 -10.35
N ARG A 46 9.19 17.50 -9.82
CA ARG A 46 9.39 18.84 -10.41
C ARG A 46 9.99 18.78 -11.82
N LYS A 47 10.95 17.87 -12.06
CA LYS A 47 11.52 17.66 -13.41
C LYS A 47 10.48 17.13 -14.39
N LEU A 48 9.69 16.14 -14.00
CA LEU A 48 8.63 15.58 -14.82
C LEU A 48 7.57 16.64 -15.16
N LEU A 49 7.15 17.44 -14.19
CA LEU A 49 6.20 18.53 -14.43
C LEU A 49 6.77 19.60 -15.36
N LYS A 50 8.05 19.95 -15.23
CA LYS A 50 8.73 20.86 -16.15
C LYS A 50 8.84 20.29 -17.56
N LYS A 51 9.16 18.99 -17.69
CA LYS A 51 9.20 18.31 -19.00
C LYS A 51 7.81 18.33 -19.64
N TRP A 52 6.79 17.92 -18.89
CA TRP A 52 5.40 17.91 -19.35
C TRP A 52 4.93 19.28 -19.86
N ARG A 53 5.23 20.37 -19.13
CA ARG A 53 4.89 21.73 -19.58
C ARG A 53 5.64 22.14 -20.86
N ARG A 54 6.86 21.64 -21.09
CA ARG A 54 7.57 21.90 -22.35
C ARG A 54 6.95 21.11 -23.48
N ASP A 55 6.70 19.83 -23.25
CA ASP A 55 6.06 18.92 -24.22
C ASP A 55 4.68 19.49 -24.65
N GLN A 56 3.88 20.04 -23.72
CA GLN A 56 2.62 20.72 -24.03
C GLN A 56 2.79 21.98 -24.88
N LYS A 57 3.80 22.81 -24.57
CA LYS A 57 4.09 24.02 -25.35
C LYS A 57 4.53 23.67 -26.77
N GLU A 58 5.40 22.68 -26.92
CA GLU A 58 5.83 22.19 -28.22
C GLU A 58 4.67 21.59 -29.01
N ALA A 59 3.74 20.87 -28.35
CA ALA A 59 2.55 20.35 -29.00
C ALA A 59 1.62 21.47 -29.51
N ALA A 60 1.45 22.55 -28.74
CA ALA A 60 0.70 23.72 -29.18
C ALA A 60 1.40 24.46 -30.34
N GLU A 61 2.73 24.63 -30.28
CA GLU A 61 3.51 25.28 -31.35
C GLU A 61 3.52 24.48 -32.65
N LYS A 62 3.55 23.14 -32.55
CA LYS A 62 3.44 22.22 -33.69
C LYS A 62 2.00 22.10 -34.22
N GLY A 63 1.03 22.81 -33.63
CA GLY A 63 -0.39 22.74 -34.01
C GLY A 63 -1.08 21.42 -33.68
N LEU A 64 -0.46 20.58 -32.83
CA LEU A 64 -1.00 19.30 -32.38
C LEU A 64 -2.04 19.46 -31.26
N LEU A 65 -2.08 20.63 -30.62
CA LEU A 65 -3.11 21.05 -29.68
C LEU A 65 -3.64 22.42 -30.14
N THR A 66 -4.91 22.47 -30.52
CA THR A 66 -5.62 23.70 -30.87
C THR A 66 -6.47 24.19 -29.70
N MET A 67 -6.86 25.46 -29.70
CA MET A 67 -7.80 26.00 -28.71
C MET A 67 -9.09 25.18 -28.62
N GLN A 68 -9.58 24.64 -29.73
CA GLN A 68 -10.76 23.78 -29.79
C GLN A 68 -10.58 22.47 -29.01
N ASP A 69 -9.40 21.85 -29.07
CA ASP A 69 -9.12 20.62 -28.32
C ASP A 69 -9.14 20.87 -26.80
N VAL A 70 -8.71 22.07 -26.38
CA VAL A 70 -8.75 22.49 -24.98
C VAL A 70 -10.20 22.74 -24.53
N GLU A 71 -11.02 23.37 -25.36
CA GLU A 71 -12.44 23.62 -25.09
C GLU A 71 -13.24 22.31 -25.00
N MET A 72 -12.99 21.37 -25.91
CA MET A 72 -13.64 20.05 -25.92
C MET A 72 -13.28 19.24 -24.67
N ALA A 73 -12.00 19.23 -24.27
CA ALA A 73 -11.57 18.54 -23.05
C ALA A 73 -12.13 19.16 -21.75
N ALA A 74 -12.38 20.47 -21.74
CA ALA A 74 -12.99 21.15 -20.59
C ALA A 74 -14.49 20.83 -20.47
N ALA A 75 -15.20 20.73 -21.59
CA ALA A 75 -16.61 20.35 -21.63
C ALA A 75 -16.85 18.92 -21.12
N ASP A 76 -16.02 17.96 -21.54
CA ASP A 76 -16.09 16.55 -21.07
C ASP A 76 -15.76 16.42 -19.57
N GLY A 77 -14.97 17.35 -19.02
CA GLY A 77 -14.57 17.35 -17.61
C GLY A 77 -15.69 17.72 -16.64
N GLU A 78 -16.65 18.57 -17.04
CA GLU A 78 -17.74 19.01 -16.17
C GLU A 78 -18.75 17.89 -15.87
N GLU A 79 -19.01 16.98 -16.81
CA GLU A 79 -19.94 15.85 -16.60
C GLU A 79 -19.43 14.82 -15.58
N SER A 80 -18.11 14.70 -15.38
CA SER A 80 -17.51 13.65 -14.55
C SER A 80 -17.38 13.98 -13.05
N SER A 81 -17.68 15.23 -12.65
CA SER A 81 -17.34 15.75 -11.30
C SER A 81 -18.46 15.67 -10.25
N LYS A 82 -19.63 15.07 -10.57
CA LYS A 82 -20.83 15.15 -9.71
C LYS A 82 -21.21 13.90 -8.91
N SER A 83 -20.31 12.93 -8.75
CA SER A 83 -20.59 11.74 -7.92
C SER A 83 -19.42 11.37 -7.01
N GLY A 84 -19.33 12.06 -5.87
CA GLY A 84 -18.43 11.72 -4.76
C GLY A 84 -19.15 11.95 -3.43
N ASP A 85 -19.99 10.99 -3.06
CA ASP A 85 -20.83 10.94 -1.86
C ASP A 85 -20.05 11.21 -0.56
N LYS A 86 -20.56 12.16 0.23
CA LYS A 86 -20.14 12.45 1.61
C LYS A 86 -20.74 11.41 2.55
N SER A 87 -20.03 10.32 2.81
CA SER A 87 -20.39 9.41 3.91
C SER A 87 -19.58 9.72 5.18
N LYS A 88 -20.31 10.19 6.19
CA LYS A 88 -19.89 10.35 7.60
C LYS A 88 -19.92 9.01 8.34
N ASN A 89 -19.19 8.98 9.46
CA ASN A 89 -19.23 8.08 10.62
C ASN A 89 -18.35 6.82 10.59
N ASN A 90 -17.46 6.70 11.58
CA ASN A 90 -17.84 5.87 12.72
C ASN A 90 -17.16 6.19 14.06
N LYS A 91 -17.96 5.93 15.09
CA LYS A 91 -17.88 6.29 16.50
C LYS A 91 -17.05 5.27 17.29
N LYS A 92 -16.21 5.81 18.17
CA LYS A 92 -15.64 5.28 19.43
C LYS A 92 -16.15 3.91 19.93
N SER A 93 -15.22 2.96 20.11
CA SER A 93 -15.22 1.88 21.11
C SER A 93 -13.76 1.72 21.58
N GLY A 94 -13.38 1.91 22.84
CA GLY A 94 -13.76 1.13 24.00
C GLY A 94 -12.55 0.30 24.46
N LYS A 95 -11.49 0.94 24.96
CA LYS A 95 -10.34 0.23 25.57
C LYS A 95 -10.71 -0.09 27.03
N ALA A 96 -11.33 -1.24 27.24
CA ALA A 96 -11.48 -1.84 28.55
C ALA A 96 -10.11 -2.33 29.02
N ALA A 97 -9.60 -1.75 30.10
CA ALA A 97 -8.48 -2.30 30.85
C ALA A 97 -9.02 -3.45 31.71
N SER A 98 -8.82 -4.68 31.26
CA SER A 98 -9.09 -5.87 32.05
C SER A 98 -8.03 -6.01 33.14
N GLU A 99 -8.42 -5.66 34.36
CA GLU A 99 -8.32 -6.47 35.59
C GLU A 99 -7.02 -7.27 35.83
N ALA A 100 -6.27 -6.84 36.84
CA ALA A 100 -5.13 -7.54 37.40
C ALA A 100 -5.60 -8.80 38.16
N PRO A 101 -4.89 -9.95 38.06
CA PRO A 101 -5.27 -11.13 38.81
C PRO A 101 -4.99 -10.92 40.30
N GLN A 102 -6.03 -11.04 41.12
CA GLN A 102 -5.93 -11.08 42.57
C GLN A 102 -5.09 -12.30 42.98
N ALA A 103 -4.07 -12.05 43.79
CA ALA A 103 -3.30 -13.08 44.48
C ALA A 103 -4.21 -13.78 45.49
N SER A 104 -4.48 -15.07 45.29
CA SER A 104 -5.11 -15.92 46.30
C SER A 104 -4.09 -16.17 47.42
N ALA A 105 -4.29 -15.49 48.54
CA ALA A 105 -3.62 -15.77 49.80
C ALA A 105 -4.14 -17.12 50.34
N ASP A 106 -3.32 -18.16 50.19
CA ASP A 106 -3.44 -19.41 50.91
C ASP A 106 -2.81 -19.18 52.30
N ALA A 107 -3.65 -18.98 53.32
CA ALA A 107 -3.23 -18.80 54.69
C ALA A 107 -4.22 -19.51 55.63
N MET A 108 -3.81 -20.69 56.08
CA MET A 108 -3.94 -21.23 57.43
C MET A 108 -5.08 -20.67 58.30
N VAL A 109 -6.08 -21.49 58.61
CA VAL A 109 -6.69 -21.58 59.95
C VAL A 109 -7.07 -23.04 60.22
N GLU A 110 -6.72 -23.48 61.44
CA GLU A 110 -6.94 -24.78 62.09
C GLU A 110 -8.39 -25.27 62.12
#